data_AF-A0A1B1U7D1-F1
#
_entry.id   AF-A0A1B1U7D1-F1
#
_cell.length_a   1.000
_cell.length_b   1.000
_cell.length_c   1.000
_cell.angle_alpha   90.00
_cell.angle_beta   90.00
_cell.angle_gamma   90.00
#
_symmetry.space_group_name_H-M   'P 1'
#
loop_
_entity.id
_entity.type
_entity.pdbx_description
1 polymer ?
#
loop_
_entity_poly.entity_id
_entity_poly.type
_entity_poly.pdbx_seq_one_letter_code
_entity_poly.pdbx_strand_id
1 'polypeptide(L)'
;MFRIIIGLCVASIVWAQHPYKKHFVSFVTQNDGYVFPMIDRYYTAGHSLLYASAEESGGGIIGWIDGNHSFNLAISQSIYTAKSKFATTPSPQDHRYASFMTLSAFVTNRNLEWLENIGLLVGVGGKWSFGQEVQNGIHQMMGVGLANGWGTQIADEWVANLYYDLTYRY
;
A
#
# COMPACT_ATOMS: atom_id res chain seq x y z
N MET A 1 46.85 -27.86 41.70
CA MET A 1 45.51 -28.47 41.78
C MET A 1 44.68 -27.90 40.63
N PHE A 2 44.58 -28.61 39.49
CA PHE A 2 43.85 -28.13 38.32
C PHE A 2 42.34 -28.36 38.52
N ARG A 3 41.53 -27.31 38.42
CA ARG A 3 40.06 -27.39 38.42
C ARG A 3 39.57 -27.39 36.97
N ILE A 4 38.95 -28.49 36.55
CA ILE A 4 38.21 -28.56 35.29
C ILE A 4 36.79 -28.04 35.59
N ILE A 5 36.39 -26.98 34.90
CA ILE A 5 35.01 -26.48 34.90
C ILE A 5 34.35 -27.02 33.62
N ILE A 6 33.36 -27.88 33.77
CA ILE A 6 32.51 -28.31 32.66
C ILE A 6 31.29 -27.38 32.67
N GLY A 7 31.23 -26.46 31.70
CA GLY A 7 30.05 -25.64 31.46
C GLY A 7 29.04 -26.40 30.60
N LEU A 8 27.90 -26.77 31.16
CA LEU A 8 26.77 -27.32 30.43
C LEU A 8 26.04 -26.15 29.75
N CYS A 9 26.20 -26.00 28.44
CA CYS A 9 25.44 -25.03 27.67
C CYS A 9 24.07 -25.64 27.35
N VAL A 10 23.04 -25.30 28.13
CA VAL A 10 21.66 -25.64 27.79
C VAL A 10 21.22 -24.65 26.71
N ALA A 11 21.25 -25.09 25.45
CA ALA A 11 20.63 -24.34 24.36
C ALA A 11 19.10 -24.38 24.57
N SER A 12 18.56 -23.38 25.26
CA SER A 12 17.12 -23.14 25.27
C SER A 12 16.71 -22.67 23.87
N ILE A 13 16.21 -23.61 23.08
CA ILE A 13 15.51 -23.35 21.84
C ILE A 13 14.15 -22.74 22.22
N VAL A 14 14.07 -21.41 22.29
CA VAL A 14 12.80 -20.70 22.47
C VAL A 14 12.29 -20.29 21.10
N TRP A 15 11.49 -21.16 20.46
CA TRP A 15 10.72 -20.79 19.27
C TRP A 15 9.23 -20.74 19.63
N ALA A 16 8.83 -19.69 20.34
CA ALA A 16 7.42 -19.34 20.41
C ALA A 16 7.24 -18.03 19.64
N GLN A 17 6.75 -18.12 18.41
CA GLN A 17 6.29 -16.92 17.71
C GLN A 17 5.08 -16.37 18.45
N HIS A 18 5.25 -15.20 19.06
CA HIS A 18 4.15 -14.56 19.75
C HIS A 18 3.30 -13.81 18.72
N PRO A 19 2.01 -14.13 18.61
CA PRO A 19 1.11 -13.38 17.74
C PRO A 19 1.10 -11.90 18.13
N TYR A 20 1.24 -11.03 17.14
CA TYR A 20 1.14 -9.59 17.33
C TYR A 20 -0.28 -9.18 17.75
N LYS A 21 -0.48 -8.78 19.01
CA LYS A 21 -1.82 -8.59 19.59
C LYS A 21 -2.50 -7.25 19.33
N LYS A 22 -1.96 -6.40 18.45
CA LYS A 22 -2.51 -5.06 18.22
C LYS A 22 -3.03 -4.92 16.79
N HIS A 23 -4.17 -4.24 16.70
CA HIS A 23 -4.65 -3.69 15.44
C HIS A 23 -3.88 -2.41 15.13
N PHE A 24 -3.68 -2.09 13.84
CA PHE A 24 -3.09 -0.83 13.44
C PHE A 24 -3.87 -0.17 12.31
N VAL A 25 -3.94 1.15 12.38
CA VAL A 25 -4.44 2.00 11.30
C VAL A 25 -3.27 2.86 10.83
N SER A 26 -3.04 2.88 9.53
CA SER A 26 -1.99 3.67 8.89
C SER A 26 -2.61 4.59 7.86
N PHE A 27 -2.22 5.87 7.90
CA PHE A 27 -2.53 6.83 6.87
C PHE A 27 -1.22 7.32 6.26
N VAL A 28 -1.07 7.11 4.96
CA VAL A 28 0.12 7.51 4.20
C VAL A 28 -0.31 8.52 3.15
N THR A 29 0.43 9.62 3.06
CA THR A 29 0.27 10.60 2.00
C THR A 29 1.63 10.94 1.38
N GLN A 30 1.64 11.06 0.06
CA GLN A 30 2.77 11.48 -0.75
C GLN A 30 2.29 12.62 -1.64
N ASN A 31 3.14 13.62 -1.87
CA ASN A 31 2.87 14.74 -2.76
C ASN A 31 4.19 15.28 -3.30
N ASP A 32 4.25 15.50 -4.61
CA ASP A 32 5.46 16.06 -5.25
C ASP A 32 5.75 17.51 -4.84
N GLY A 33 4.77 18.20 -4.24
CA GLY A 33 4.92 19.52 -3.62
C GLY A 33 5.64 19.54 -2.28
N TYR A 34 5.96 18.39 -1.64
CA TYR A 34 6.58 18.37 -0.31
C TYR A 34 8.06 18.76 -0.29
N VAL A 35 8.82 18.53 -1.37
CA VAL A 35 10.25 18.82 -1.41
C VAL A 35 10.61 19.65 -2.63
N PHE A 36 10.47 19.09 -3.85
CA PHE A 36 10.72 19.81 -5.10
C PHE A 36 9.74 19.35 -6.20
N PRO A 37 8.80 20.20 -6.63
CA PRO A 37 7.75 19.83 -7.58
C PRO A 37 8.23 19.54 -9.01
N MET A 38 9.54 19.61 -9.29
CA MET A 38 10.11 19.36 -10.61
C MET A 38 10.76 17.98 -10.78
N ILE A 39 10.86 17.17 -9.72
CA ILE A 39 11.55 15.87 -9.78
C ILE A 39 10.60 14.77 -10.25
N ASP A 40 9.37 14.74 -9.75
CA ASP A 40 8.46 13.59 -9.91
C ASP A 40 7.66 13.56 -11.22
N ARG A 41 7.93 14.52 -12.13
CA ARG A 41 7.48 14.67 -13.52
C ARG A 41 5.98 14.46 -13.80
N TYR A 42 5.47 13.25 -13.61
CA TYR A 42 4.08 12.85 -13.87
C TYR A 42 3.34 12.35 -12.63
N TYR A 43 4.02 11.84 -11.60
CA TYR A 43 3.38 11.48 -10.35
C TYR A 43 3.16 12.74 -9.52
N THR A 44 1.93 12.97 -9.05
CA THR A 44 1.60 14.18 -8.28
C THR A 44 1.30 13.88 -6.82
N ALA A 45 0.47 12.88 -6.55
CA ALA A 45 0.07 12.58 -5.19
C ALA A 45 -0.35 11.12 -5.03
N GLY A 46 -0.28 10.67 -3.79
CA GLY A 46 -0.82 9.37 -3.38
C GLY A 46 -1.33 9.42 -1.96
N HIS A 47 -2.45 8.76 -1.72
CA HIS A 47 -3.10 8.69 -0.43
C HIS A 47 -3.52 7.25 -0.16
N SER A 48 -3.20 6.72 1.02
CA SER A 48 -3.57 5.37 1.42
C SER A 48 -4.02 5.35 2.87
N LEU A 49 -5.18 4.74 3.12
CA LEU A 49 -5.65 4.40 4.44
C LEU A 49 -5.71 2.88 4.54
N LEU A 50 -4.99 2.33 5.51
CA LEU A 50 -4.89 0.90 5.75
C LEU A 50 -5.31 0.60 7.18
N TYR A 51 -6.11 -0.45 7.32
CA TYR A 51 -6.38 -1.11 8.58
C TYR A 51 -5.78 -2.52 8.54
N ALA A 52 -5.15 -2.92 9.63
CA ALA A 52 -4.67 -4.27 9.82
C ALA A 52 -5.07 -4.80 11.19
N SER A 53 -5.45 -6.07 11.20
CA SER A 53 -5.89 -6.78 12.39
C SER A 53 -4.71 -7.24 13.26
N ALA A 54 -5.01 -7.56 14.52
CA ALA A 54 -4.11 -8.36 15.34
C ALA A 54 -3.95 -9.76 14.76
N GLU A 55 -2.85 -10.43 15.11
CA GLU A 55 -2.63 -11.82 14.77
C GLU A 55 -3.36 -12.78 15.73
N GLU A 56 -3.96 -13.79 15.12
CA GLU A 56 -4.54 -14.95 15.79
C GLU A 56 -3.72 -16.19 15.49
N SER A 57 -3.59 -17.09 16.47
CA SER A 57 -2.84 -18.33 16.32
C SER A 57 -3.81 -19.47 15.99
N GLY A 58 -3.47 -20.30 15.00
CA GLY A 58 -4.28 -21.45 14.60
C GLY A 58 -4.30 -21.63 13.08
N GLY A 59 -5.27 -22.40 12.59
CA GLY A 59 -5.51 -22.52 11.14
C GLY A 59 -6.01 -21.19 10.58
N GLY A 60 -5.42 -20.75 9.47
CA GLY A 60 -5.73 -19.47 8.83
C GLY A 60 -7.15 -19.40 8.27
N ILE A 61 -7.63 -18.18 8.00
CA ILE A 61 -8.93 -17.92 7.36
C ILE A 61 -8.94 -18.51 5.94
N ILE A 62 -7.83 -18.34 5.22
CA ILE A 62 -7.50 -18.91 3.90
C ILE A 62 -5.98 -19.12 3.85
N GLY A 63 -5.51 -20.11 3.09
CA GLY A 63 -4.08 -20.31 2.80
C GLY A 63 -3.59 -21.75 2.94
N TRP A 64 -2.30 -21.96 2.66
CA TRP A 64 -1.67 -23.29 2.62
C TRP A 64 -0.80 -23.58 3.84
N ILE A 65 -0.49 -22.57 4.66
CA ILE A 65 0.36 -22.74 5.85
C ILE A 65 -0.41 -22.41 7.14
N ASP A 66 -0.16 -23.21 8.18
CA ASP A 66 -0.65 -22.97 9.53
C ASP A 66 0.32 -22.06 10.31
N GLY A 67 -0.23 -21.28 11.26
CA GLY A 67 0.58 -20.44 12.14
C GLY A 67 -0.18 -19.24 12.72
N ASN A 68 0.51 -18.10 12.81
CA ASN A 68 -0.12 -16.83 13.13
C ASN A 68 -0.67 -16.21 11.84
N HIS A 69 -1.91 -15.72 11.89
CA HIS A 69 -2.55 -15.12 10.73
C HIS A 69 -3.17 -13.77 11.07
N SER A 70 -3.20 -12.89 10.07
CA SER A 70 -3.86 -11.58 10.14
C SER A 70 -4.45 -11.22 8.77
N PHE A 71 -5.32 -10.23 8.75
CA PHE A 71 -5.80 -9.60 7.53
C PHE A 71 -5.61 -8.08 7.56
N ASN A 72 -5.52 -7.49 6.37
CA ASN A 72 -5.51 -6.05 6.18
C ASN A 72 -6.47 -5.64 5.06
N LEU A 73 -7.04 -4.45 5.24
CA LEU A 73 -7.93 -3.78 4.29
C LEU A 73 -7.34 -2.41 4.00
N ALA A 74 -7.29 -2.01 2.73
CA ALA A 74 -6.82 -0.69 2.36
C ALA A 74 -7.68 -0.06 1.27
N ILE A 75 -7.78 1.26 1.33
CA ILE A 75 -8.22 2.12 0.24
C ILE A 75 -7.05 3.02 -0.15
N SER A 76 -6.68 3.02 -1.42
CA SER A 76 -5.55 3.82 -1.91
C SER A 76 -5.91 4.56 -3.19
N GLN A 77 -5.29 5.71 -3.40
CA GLN A 77 -5.40 6.51 -4.62
C GLN A 77 -4.02 6.99 -5.03
N SER A 78 -3.70 6.88 -6.31
CA SER A 78 -2.58 7.57 -6.94
C SER A 78 -3.10 8.56 -7.98
N ILE A 79 -2.43 9.71 -8.11
CA ILE A 79 -2.80 10.80 -9.00
C ILE A 79 -1.58 11.16 -9.85
N TYR A 80 -1.81 11.25 -11.16
CA TYR A 80 -0.83 11.58 -12.18
C TYR A 80 -1.34 12.75 -13.01
N THR A 81 -0.45 13.70 -13.31
CA THR A 81 -0.77 14.85 -14.16
C THR A 81 0.23 14.99 -15.28
N ALA A 82 -0.14 15.75 -16.31
CA ALA A 82 0.82 16.25 -17.28
C ALA A 82 1.94 17.06 -16.60
N LYS A 83 3.09 17.20 -17.26
CA LYS A 83 4.19 18.03 -16.75
C LYS A 83 3.73 19.48 -16.54
N SER A 84 2.91 20.00 -17.46
CA SER A 84 2.30 21.32 -17.33
C SER A 84 0.96 21.23 -16.59
N LYS A 85 0.98 21.48 -15.27
CA LYS A 85 -0.19 21.34 -14.39
C LYS A 85 -1.28 22.41 -14.56
N PHE A 86 -0.94 23.53 -15.22
CA PHE A 86 -1.84 24.67 -15.43
C PHE A 86 -2.44 24.71 -16.84
N ALA A 87 -1.97 23.87 -17.77
CA ALA A 87 -2.55 23.78 -19.10
C ALA A 87 -3.94 23.16 -19.02
N THR A 88 -4.95 23.85 -19.56
CA THR A 88 -6.32 23.33 -19.70
C THR A 88 -6.39 22.15 -20.67
N THR A 89 -5.54 22.19 -21.70
CA THR A 89 -5.40 21.13 -22.70
C THR A 89 -3.93 20.77 -22.80
N PRO A 90 -3.45 19.81 -21.99
CA PRO A 90 -2.08 19.32 -22.08
C PRO A 90 -1.76 18.78 -23.48
N SER A 91 -0.48 18.82 -23.86
CA SER A 91 -0.02 18.24 -25.12
C SER A 91 -0.42 16.75 -25.19
N PRO A 92 -0.91 16.23 -26.33
CA PRO A 92 -1.18 14.81 -26.50
C PRO A 92 0.06 13.92 -26.35
N GLN A 93 1.26 14.49 -26.43
CA GLN A 93 2.55 13.83 -26.23
C GLN A 93 3.02 13.85 -24.76
N ASP A 94 2.31 14.58 -23.89
CA ASP A 94 2.53 14.59 -22.44
C ASP A 94 1.71 13.49 -21.77
N HIS A 95 2.01 13.20 -20.50
CA HIS A 95 1.21 12.27 -19.72
C HIS A 95 -0.21 12.83 -19.54
N ARG A 96 -1.23 11.99 -19.79
CA ARG A 96 -2.61 12.39 -19.54
C ARG A 96 -2.86 12.50 -18.05
N TYR A 97 -3.82 13.32 -17.69
CA TYR A 97 -4.35 13.28 -16.33
C TYR A 97 -4.94 11.89 -16.09
N ALA A 98 -4.58 11.32 -14.95
CA ALA A 98 -5.04 10.00 -14.56
C ALA A 98 -5.03 9.91 -13.04
N SER A 99 -5.93 9.10 -12.52
CA SER A 99 -5.83 8.61 -11.17
C SER A 99 -6.20 7.15 -11.17
N PHE A 100 -5.75 6.43 -10.15
CA PHE A 100 -6.08 5.04 -9.93
C PHE A 100 -6.46 4.86 -8.47
N MET A 101 -7.68 4.41 -8.24
CA MET A 101 -8.24 4.19 -6.90
C MET A 101 -8.40 2.69 -6.70
N THR A 102 -7.98 2.19 -5.56
CA THR A 102 -7.99 0.76 -5.24
C THR A 102 -8.62 0.50 -3.89
N LEU A 103 -9.34 -0.62 -3.82
CA LEU A 103 -9.70 -1.31 -2.60
C LEU A 103 -8.92 -2.63 -2.59
N SER A 104 -8.23 -2.92 -1.50
CA SER A 104 -7.49 -4.16 -1.35
C SER A 104 -7.77 -4.86 -0.04
N ALA A 105 -7.77 -6.18 -0.09
CA ALA A 105 -7.83 -7.07 1.05
C ALA A 105 -6.72 -8.10 0.94
N PHE A 106 -5.93 -8.27 2.00
CA PHE A 106 -4.92 -9.33 2.08
C PHE A 106 -5.07 -10.11 3.36
N VAL A 107 -4.74 -11.40 3.28
CA VAL A 107 -4.51 -12.30 4.41
C VAL A 107 -3.03 -12.65 4.41
N THR A 108 -2.42 -12.56 5.59
CA THR A 108 -1.03 -12.93 5.83
C THR A 108 -1.01 -14.07 6.84
N ASN A 109 -0.46 -15.21 6.46
CA ASN A 109 -0.18 -16.33 7.34
C ASN A 109 1.33 -16.45 7.54
N ARG A 110 1.78 -16.79 8.75
CA ARG A 110 3.20 -17.00 9.00
C ARG A 110 3.49 -18.00 10.11
N ASN A 111 4.60 -18.72 9.96
CA ASN A 111 5.17 -19.55 11.01
C ASN A 111 6.68 -19.28 11.15
N LEU A 112 7.44 -20.21 11.73
CA LEU A 112 8.88 -20.05 11.96
C LEU A 112 9.71 -20.00 10.67
N GLU A 113 9.20 -20.58 9.58
CA GLU A 113 9.94 -20.76 8.35
C GLU A 113 9.27 -20.09 7.15
N TRP A 114 7.97 -19.82 7.21
CA TRP A 114 7.19 -19.41 6.05
C TRP A 114 6.37 -18.15 6.33
N LEU A 115 6.32 -17.26 5.35
CA LEU A 115 5.40 -16.14 5.27
C LEU A 115 4.60 -16.27 3.97
N GLU A 116 3.29 -16.32 4.09
CA GLU A 116 2.35 -16.42 2.97
C GLU A 116 1.46 -15.19 2.94
N ASN A 117 1.29 -14.59 1.76
CA ASN A 117 0.39 -13.48 1.53
C ASN A 117 -0.57 -13.83 0.39
N ILE A 118 -1.87 -13.72 0.65
CA ILE A 118 -2.93 -13.90 -0.34
C ILE A 118 -3.72 -12.61 -0.40
N GLY A 119 -3.94 -12.06 -1.60
CA GLY A 119 -4.59 -10.77 -1.76
C GLY A 119 -5.54 -10.68 -2.93
N LEU A 120 -6.52 -9.80 -2.78
CA LEU A 120 -7.36 -9.30 -3.85
C LEU A 120 -7.27 -7.78 -3.85
N LEU A 121 -7.02 -7.21 -5.02
CA LEU A 121 -7.13 -5.79 -5.27
C LEU A 121 -8.15 -5.56 -6.38
N VAL A 122 -9.08 -4.66 -6.14
CA VAL A 122 -9.99 -4.15 -7.17
C VAL A 122 -9.76 -2.65 -7.26
N GLY A 123 -9.60 -2.15 -8.47
CA GLY A 123 -9.35 -0.73 -8.70
C GLY A 123 -10.03 -0.22 -9.94
N VAL A 124 -10.08 1.10 -10.03
CA VAL A 124 -10.61 1.83 -11.17
C VAL A 124 -9.66 2.97 -11.50
N GLY A 125 -9.33 3.11 -12.79
CA GLY A 125 -8.69 4.30 -13.35
C GLY A 125 -9.71 5.22 -13.99
N GLY A 126 -9.39 6.50 -14.15
CA GLY A 126 -10.27 7.48 -14.82
C GLY A 126 -11.12 8.32 -13.86
N LYS A 127 -12.26 8.81 -14.31
CA LYS A 127 -13.14 9.72 -13.53
C LYS A 127 -13.64 9.08 -12.24
N TRP A 128 -13.95 7.78 -12.27
CA TRP A 128 -14.42 7.04 -11.09
C TRP A 128 -13.36 6.82 -10.03
N SER A 129 -12.11 7.20 -10.31
CA SER A 129 -11.04 7.21 -9.31
C SER A 129 -10.88 8.55 -8.59
N PHE A 130 -11.75 9.53 -8.86
CA PHE A 130 -11.89 10.80 -8.12
C PHE A 130 -10.62 11.67 -8.01
N GLY A 131 -9.70 11.60 -8.97
CA GLY A 131 -8.46 12.36 -8.90
C GLY A 131 -8.66 13.87 -8.99
N GLN A 132 -9.61 14.33 -9.80
CA GLN A 132 -9.94 15.77 -9.92
C GLN A 132 -10.45 16.32 -8.61
N GLU A 133 -11.40 15.62 -7.99
CA GLU A 133 -12.07 16.01 -6.77
C GLU A 133 -11.07 16.10 -5.62
N VAL A 134 -10.20 15.09 -5.48
CA VAL A 134 -9.17 15.07 -4.44
C VAL A 134 -8.12 16.15 -4.68
N GLN A 135 -7.53 16.22 -5.88
CA GLN A 135 -6.48 17.19 -6.16
C GLN A 135 -6.99 18.63 -6.03
N ASN A 136 -8.10 18.96 -6.70
CA ASN A 136 -8.63 20.32 -6.66
C ASN A 136 -9.26 20.65 -5.31
N GLY A 137 -9.80 19.68 -4.57
CA GLY A 137 -10.25 19.88 -3.19
C GLY A 137 -9.11 20.26 -2.24
N ILE A 138 -7.97 19.57 -2.35
CA ILE A 138 -6.75 19.93 -1.61
C ILE A 138 -6.23 21.30 -2.06
N HIS A 139 -6.20 21.58 -3.37
CA HIS A 139 -5.74 22.87 -3.89
C HIS A 139 -6.60 24.03 -3.38
N GLN A 140 -7.92 23.86 -3.35
CA GLN A 140 -8.84 24.85 -2.78
C GLN A 140 -8.58 25.06 -1.29
N MET A 141 -8.40 23.98 -0.53
CA MET A 141 -8.12 24.05 0.91
C MET A 141 -6.81 24.78 1.21
N MET A 142 -5.78 24.60 0.37
CA MET A 142 -4.48 25.25 0.52
C MET A 142 -4.39 26.63 -0.13
N GLY A 143 -5.43 27.08 -0.84
CA GLY A 143 -5.42 28.37 -1.56
C GLY A 143 -4.47 28.42 -2.76
N VAL A 144 -4.18 27.27 -3.39
CA VAL A 144 -3.31 27.20 -4.58
C VAL A 144 -4.13 27.02 -5.87
N GLY A 145 -3.51 27.31 -7.01
CA GLY A 145 -4.18 27.25 -8.31
C GLY A 145 -4.71 25.86 -8.65
N LEU A 146 -5.91 25.81 -9.24
CA LEU A 146 -6.55 24.55 -9.65
C LEU A 146 -5.84 23.92 -10.85
N ALA A 147 -5.84 22.59 -10.89
CA ALA A 147 -5.43 21.83 -12.05
C ALA A 147 -6.60 21.75 -13.04
N ASN A 148 -6.43 22.36 -14.21
CA ASN A 148 -7.51 22.50 -15.20
C ASN A 148 -7.53 21.42 -16.29
N GLY A 149 -6.50 20.55 -16.35
CA GLY A 149 -6.37 19.51 -17.37
C GLY A 149 -7.24 18.27 -17.17
N TRP A 150 -8.00 18.17 -16.09
CA TRP A 150 -8.84 17.00 -15.77
C TRP A 150 -9.94 16.71 -16.81
N GLY A 151 -10.32 17.69 -17.63
CA GLY A 151 -11.22 17.49 -18.77
C GLY A 151 -10.66 16.55 -19.85
N THR A 152 -9.34 16.32 -19.87
CA THR A 152 -8.65 15.47 -20.86
C THR A 152 -8.10 14.17 -20.24
N GLN A 153 -8.60 13.77 -19.07
CA GLN A 153 -8.13 12.57 -18.37
C GLN A 153 -8.42 11.27 -19.13
N ILE A 154 -7.77 10.17 -18.73
CA ILE A 154 -8.06 8.83 -19.26
C ILE A 154 -9.52 8.41 -19.01
N ALA A 155 -10.03 7.50 -19.84
CA ALA A 155 -11.37 6.93 -19.66
C ALA A 155 -11.43 5.99 -18.44
N ASP A 156 -12.65 5.69 -17.98
CA ASP A 156 -12.85 4.76 -16.87
C ASP A 156 -12.45 3.33 -17.26
N GLU A 157 -11.60 2.70 -16.45
CA GLU A 157 -11.15 1.32 -16.66
C GLU A 157 -11.03 0.58 -15.32
N TRP A 158 -11.62 -0.62 -15.23
CA TRP A 158 -11.57 -1.44 -14.02
C TRP A 158 -10.42 -2.44 -14.08
N VAL A 159 -9.78 -2.65 -12.94
CA VAL A 159 -8.69 -3.61 -12.76
C VAL A 159 -9.03 -4.50 -11.57
N ALA A 160 -8.87 -5.80 -11.73
CA ALA A 160 -8.87 -6.75 -10.62
C ALA A 160 -7.56 -7.54 -10.66
N ASN A 161 -6.92 -7.68 -9.50
CA ASN A 161 -5.66 -8.38 -9.36
C ASN A 161 -5.74 -9.37 -8.19
N LEU A 162 -5.39 -10.61 -8.48
CA LEU A 162 -5.19 -11.65 -7.46
C LEU A 162 -3.70 -11.77 -7.18
N TYR A 163 -3.35 -11.75 -5.90
CA TYR A 163 -1.98 -11.80 -5.43
C TYR A 163 -1.75 -13.05 -4.59
N TYR A 164 -0.61 -13.68 -4.81
CA TYR A 164 -0.11 -14.78 -4.00
C TYR A 164 1.41 -14.68 -3.88
N ASP A 165 1.93 -14.70 -2.67
CA ASP A 165 3.35 -14.75 -2.36
C ASP A 165 3.62 -15.76 -1.24
N LEU A 166 4.69 -16.53 -1.37
CA LEU A 166 5.14 -17.48 -0.36
C LEU A 166 6.66 -17.37 -0.24
N THR A 167 7.12 -16.93 0.93
CA THR A 167 8.53 -16.69 1.24
C THR A 167 9.03 -17.69 2.29
N TYR A 168 10.18 -18.33 2.03
CA TYR A 168 10.88 -19.22 2.95
C TYR A 168 12.00 -18.46 3.69
N ARG A 169 12.11 -18.67 5.01
CA ARG A 169 13.06 -18.03 5.94
C ARG A 169 13.03 -16.50 5.86
N TYR A 170 11.88 -15.93 6.19
CA TYR A 170 11.63 -14.48 6.23
C TYR A 170 12.10 -13.81 7.52
#